data_AF-A0A4Y9REJ5-F1
#
_entry.id   AF-A0A4Y9REJ5-F1
#
_cell.length_a   1.000
_cell.length_b   1.000
_cell.length_c   1.000
_cell.angle_alpha   90.00
_cell.angle_beta   90.00
_cell.angle_gamma   90.00
#
_symmetry.space_group_name_H-M   'P 1'
#
loop_
_entity.id
_entity.type
_entity.pdbx_description
1 polymer ?
#
loop_
_entity_poly.entity_id
_entity_poly.type
_entity_poly.pdbx_seq_one_letter_code
_entity_poly.pdbx_strand_id
1 'polypeptide(L)'
;MNLFRAIAPAGWAALALLVFLAAVLFWFALDARNDARRAQAGQTLAEGRTAAGADASAIRDRADARNNQISTTTKETTDAIRNAPDDASAGNAGLRGLCQLYPGHDPRCRVLISNPPAVD
;
A
#
# COMPACT_ATOMS: atom_id res chain seq x y z
N MET A 1 -38.64 56.41 -46.71
CA MET A 1 -38.95 55.48 -45.58
C MET A 1 -37.66 54.90 -45.05
N ASN A 2 -37.54 54.81 -43.72
CA ASN A 2 -36.29 54.96 -42.98
C ASN A 2 -35.36 53.73 -43.00
N LEU A 3 -34.30 53.77 -43.82
CA LEU A 3 -33.24 52.74 -43.85
C LEU A 3 -32.43 52.70 -42.53
N PHE A 4 -32.25 53.85 -41.88
CA PHE A 4 -31.49 53.96 -40.62
C PHE A 4 -32.14 53.25 -39.42
N ARG A 5 -33.47 53.03 -39.46
CA ARG A 5 -34.19 52.36 -38.37
C ARG A 5 -34.09 50.83 -38.44
N ALA A 6 -33.68 50.27 -39.58
CA ALA A 6 -33.48 48.84 -39.78
C ALA A 6 -32.03 48.38 -39.49
N ILE A 7 -31.05 49.28 -39.59
CA ILE A 7 -29.64 48.99 -39.31
C ILE A 7 -29.40 48.80 -37.81
N ALA A 8 -30.08 49.57 -36.97
CA ALA A 8 -30.00 49.45 -35.51
C ALA A 8 -30.40 48.04 -35.00
N PRO A 9 -31.59 47.48 -35.29
CA PRO A 9 -31.98 46.16 -34.78
C PRO A 9 -31.14 45.01 -35.38
N ALA A 10 -30.68 45.13 -36.63
CA ALA A 10 -29.81 44.13 -37.25
C ALA A 10 -28.42 44.07 -36.58
N GLY A 11 -27.85 45.22 -36.20
CA GLY A 11 -26.60 45.29 -35.45
C GLY A 11 -26.72 44.70 -34.04
N TRP A 12 -27.84 44.95 -33.36
CA TRP A 12 -28.12 44.36 -32.05
C TRP A 12 -28.34 42.84 -32.13
N ALA A 13 -29.00 42.35 -33.19
CA ALA A 13 -29.14 40.91 -33.42
C ALA A 13 -27.78 40.22 -33.67
N ALA A 14 -26.89 40.84 -34.45
CA ALA A 14 -25.55 40.33 -34.67
C ALA A 14 -24.71 40.31 -33.38
N LEU A 15 -24.80 41.35 -32.55
CA LEU A 15 -24.15 41.39 -31.24
C LEU A 15 -24.69 40.32 -30.29
N ALA A 16 -26.03 40.16 -30.21
CA ALA A 16 -26.65 39.14 -29.39
C ALA A 16 -26.21 37.73 -29.81
N LEU A 17 -26.12 37.47 -31.12
CA LEU A 17 -25.61 36.22 -31.66
C LEU A 17 -24.15 35.97 -31.26
N LEU A 18 -23.29 37.00 -31.36
CA LEU A 18 -21.88 36.92 -30.99
C LEU A 18 -21.68 36.64 -29.50
N VAL A 19 -22.43 37.32 -28.64
CA VAL A 19 -22.41 37.10 -27.18
C VAL A 19 -22.90 35.70 -26.84
N PHE A 20 -23.96 35.23 -27.51
CA PHE A 20 -24.48 33.88 -27.31
C PHE A 20 -23.46 32.82 -27.71
N LEU A 21 -22.82 32.96 -28.88
CA LEU A 21 -21.73 32.08 -29.31
C LEU A 21 -20.56 32.08 -28.33
N ALA A 22 -20.15 33.25 -27.85
CA ALA A 22 -19.09 33.37 -26.86
C ALA A 22 -19.45 32.67 -25.54
N ALA A 23 -20.70 32.80 -25.07
CA ALA A 23 -21.17 32.14 -23.86
C ALA A 23 -21.20 30.61 -24.01
N VAL A 24 -21.65 30.10 -25.17
CA VAL A 24 -21.64 28.66 -25.46
C VAL A 24 -20.21 28.12 -25.50
N LEU A 25 -19.30 28.78 -26.20
CA LEU A 25 -17.88 28.39 -26.24
C LEU A 25 -17.23 28.42 -24.86
N PHE A 26 -17.55 29.45 -24.07
CA PHE A 26 -17.06 29.56 -22.69
C PHE A 26 -17.58 28.41 -21.81
N TRP A 27 -18.85 28.04 -21.95
CA TRP A 27 -19.44 26.91 -21.24
C TRP A 27 -18.73 25.59 -21.59
N PHE A 28 -18.56 25.29 -22.88
CA PHE A 28 -17.82 24.10 -23.32
C PHE A 28 -16.36 24.10 -22.84
N ALA A 29 -15.70 25.25 -22.82
CA ALA A 29 -14.34 25.36 -22.31
C ALA A 29 -14.25 25.09 -20.80
N LEU A 30 -15.24 25.52 -20.02
CA LEU A 30 -15.32 25.22 -18.58
C LEU A 30 -15.62 23.74 -18.33
N ASP A 31 -16.54 23.15 -19.10
CA ASP A 31 -16.91 21.74 -18.96
C ASP A 31 -15.72 20.81 -19.26
N ALA A 32 -15.03 21.05 -20.39
CA ALA A 32 -13.82 20.32 -20.75
C ALA A 32 -12.70 20.44 -19.69
N ARG A 33 -12.56 21.61 -19.06
CA ARG A 33 -11.62 21.82 -17.95
C ARG A 33 -12.02 21.06 -16.69
N ASN A 34 -13.32 21.02 -16.38
CA ASN A 34 -13.84 20.30 -15.23
C ASN A 34 -13.68 18.79 -15.40
N ASP A 35 -13.93 18.26 -16.60
CA ASP A 35 -13.73 16.85 -16.90
C ASP A 35 -12.25 16.45 -16.85
N ALA A 36 -11.35 17.29 -17.38
CA ALA A 36 -9.92 17.05 -17.24
C ALA A 36 -9.47 17.01 -15.77
N ARG A 37 -9.99 17.90 -14.91
CA ARG A 37 -9.70 17.89 -13.48
C ARG A 37 -10.27 16.66 -12.77
N ARG A 38 -11.49 16.24 -13.12
CA ARG A 38 -12.12 15.02 -12.58
C ARG A 38 -11.34 13.77 -12.98
N ALA A 39 -10.86 13.71 -14.23
CA ALA A 39 -10.03 12.61 -14.71
C ALA A 39 -8.69 12.54 -13.95
N GLN A 40 -8.02 13.67 -13.74
CA GLN A 40 -6.80 13.75 -12.93
C GLN A 40 -7.05 13.34 -11.48
N ALA A 41 -8.11 13.85 -10.84
CA ALA A 41 -8.48 13.43 -9.49
C ALA A 41 -8.76 11.93 -9.41
N GLY A 42 -9.50 11.37 -10.38
CA GLY A 42 -9.76 9.93 -10.47
C GLY A 42 -8.49 9.09 -10.62
N GLN A 43 -7.53 9.54 -11.44
CA GLN A 43 -6.22 8.89 -11.58
C GLN A 43 -5.45 8.91 -10.25
N THR A 44 -5.38 10.06 -9.56
CA THR A 44 -4.68 10.15 -8.26
C THR A 44 -5.33 9.28 -7.18
N LEU A 45 -6.67 9.15 -7.16
CA LEU A 45 -7.35 8.24 -6.22
C LEU A 45 -7.08 6.76 -6.55
N ALA A 46 -6.99 6.41 -7.84
CA ALA A 46 -6.67 5.05 -8.26
C ALA A 46 -5.23 4.67 -7.88
N GLU A 47 -4.27 5.55 -8.12
CA GLU A 47 -2.86 5.37 -7.72
C GLU A 47 -2.68 5.29 -6.20
N GLY A 48 -3.40 6.11 -5.44
CA GLY A 48 -3.38 6.05 -3.97
C GLY A 48 -3.90 4.71 -3.44
N ARG A 49 -4.94 4.14 -4.05
CA ARG A 49 -5.49 2.82 -3.66
C ARG A 49 -4.55 1.66 -4.01
N THR A 50 -3.86 1.71 -5.15
CA THR A 50 -2.91 0.66 -5.53
C THR A 50 -1.67 0.67 -4.64
N ALA A 51 -1.14 1.85 -4.31
CA ALA A 51 0.00 1.98 -3.40
C ALA A 51 -0.33 1.44 -1.99
N ALA A 52 -1.47 1.86 -1.42
CA ALA A 52 -1.90 1.38 -0.10
C ALA A 52 -2.16 -0.15 -0.08
N GLY A 53 -2.69 -0.71 -1.17
CA GLY A 53 -2.90 -2.15 -1.32
C GLY A 53 -1.60 -2.94 -1.37
N ALA A 54 -0.59 -2.44 -2.09
CA ALA A 54 0.72 -3.07 -2.20
C ALA A 54 1.51 -3.06 -0.88
N ASP A 55 1.43 -1.96 -0.12
CA ASP A 55 2.06 -1.88 1.20
C ASP A 55 1.40 -2.85 2.20
N ALA A 56 0.06 -2.97 2.15
CA ALA A 56 -0.66 -3.89 3.02
C ALA A 56 -0.32 -5.37 2.74
N SER A 57 -0.17 -5.76 1.47
CA SER A 57 0.25 -7.13 1.12
C SER A 57 1.68 -7.41 1.56
N ALA A 58 2.61 -6.48 1.36
CA ALA A 58 4.01 -6.66 1.76
C ALA A 58 4.18 -6.81 3.28
N ILE A 59 3.35 -6.12 4.08
CA ILE A 59 3.34 -6.28 5.55
C ILE A 59 2.79 -7.66 5.93
N ARG A 60 1.69 -8.09 5.29
CA ARG A 60 1.07 -9.38 5.55
C ARG A 60 1.99 -10.55 5.18
N ASP A 61 2.64 -10.49 4.02
CA ASP A 61 3.58 -11.53 3.57
C ASP A 61 4.77 -11.66 4.54
N ARG A 62 5.30 -10.54 5.04
CA ARG A 62 6.34 -10.56 6.08
C ARG A 62 5.84 -11.12 7.40
N ALA A 63 4.59 -10.84 7.78
CA ALA A 63 4.01 -11.37 9.01
C ALA A 63 3.79 -12.89 8.90
N ASP A 64 3.26 -13.37 7.77
CA ASP A 64 3.05 -14.79 7.49
C ASP A 64 4.38 -15.54 7.44
N ALA A 65 5.42 -14.96 6.82
CA ALA A 65 6.77 -15.52 6.82
C ALA A 65 7.34 -15.68 8.24
N ARG A 66 7.20 -14.65 9.10
CA ARG A 66 7.61 -14.74 10.51
C ARG A 66 6.81 -15.77 11.28
N ASN A 67 5.50 -15.86 11.05
CA ASN A 67 4.64 -16.80 11.76
C ASN A 67 4.98 -18.25 11.37
N ASN A 68 5.24 -18.51 10.09
CA ASN A 68 5.73 -19.80 9.62
C ASN A 68 7.08 -20.15 10.26
N GLN A 69 8.02 -19.19 10.32
CA GLN A 69 9.31 -19.40 10.98
C GLN A 69 9.15 -19.74 12.47
N ILE A 70 8.32 -18.99 13.20
CA ILE A 70 8.02 -19.24 14.63
C ILE A 70 7.40 -20.62 14.81
N SER A 71 6.43 -20.98 13.98
CA SER A 71 5.75 -22.28 14.04
C SER A 71 6.74 -23.43 13.83
N THR A 72 7.60 -23.33 12.81
CA THR A 72 8.62 -24.35 12.52
C THR A 72 9.61 -24.47 13.67
N THR A 73 10.20 -23.36 14.13
CA THR A 73 11.16 -23.39 15.23
C THR A 73 10.54 -23.91 16.53
N THR A 74 9.29 -23.55 16.81
CA THR A 74 8.57 -24.05 18.00
C THR A 74 8.38 -25.56 17.92
N LYS A 75 8.01 -26.08 16.75
CA LYS A 75 7.83 -27.52 16.53
C LYS A 75 9.16 -28.27 16.69
N GLU A 76 10.21 -27.82 16.01
CA GLU A 76 11.56 -28.41 16.10
C GLU A 76 12.09 -28.39 17.55
N THR A 77 11.90 -27.28 18.25
CA THR A 77 12.30 -27.15 19.66
C THR A 77 11.51 -28.10 20.55
N THR A 78 10.20 -28.23 20.33
CA THR A 78 9.34 -29.13 21.10
C THR A 78 9.74 -30.58 20.88
N ASP A 79 10.02 -30.98 19.64
CA ASP A 79 10.46 -32.32 19.30
C ASP A 79 11.85 -32.60 19.89
N ALA A 80 12.77 -31.63 19.86
CA ALA A 80 14.09 -31.73 20.49
C ALA A 80 14.01 -31.86 22.02
N ILE A 81 13.09 -31.15 22.68
CA ILE A 81 12.84 -31.29 24.12
C ILE A 81 12.29 -32.68 24.44
N ARG A 82 11.31 -33.17 23.66
CA ARG A 82 10.65 -34.46 23.90
C ARG A 82 11.59 -35.66 23.71
N ASN A 83 12.53 -35.55 22.78
CA ASN A 83 13.48 -36.62 22.46
C ASN A 83 14.82 -36.46 23.20
N ALA A 84 14.92 -35.53 24.15
CA ALA A 84 16.14 -35.26 24.87
C ALA A 84 16.50 -36.42 25.83
N PRO A 85 17.77 -36.85 25.92
CA PRO A 85 18.18 -37.95 26.78
C PRO A 85 18.14 -37.64 28.28
N ASP A 86 18.20 -36.37 28.67
CA ASP A 86 18.19 -35.90 30.06
C ASP A 86 17.62 -34.47 30.22
N ASP A 87 17.25 -34.07 31.44
CA ASP A 87 16.64 -32.76 31.70
C ASP A 87 17.54 -31.56 31.35
N ALA A 88 18.87 -31.72 31.42
CA ALA A 88 19.80 -30.65 31.07
C ALA A 88 19.87 -30.45 29.55
N SER A 89 19.84 -31.54 28.77
CA SER A 89 19.74 -31.51 27.31
C SER A 89 18.39 -30.94 26.83
N ALA A 90 17.29 -31.27 27.51
CA ALA A 90 15.97 -30.67 27.27
C ALA A 90 15.98 -29.15 27.54
N GLY A 91 16.59 -28.71 28.65
CA GLY A 91 16.75 -27.30 28.98
C GLY A 91 17.57 -26.54 27.93
N ASN A 92 18.66 -27.12 27.44
CA ASN A 92 19.47 -26.53 26.37
C ASN A 92 18.73 -26.45 25.03
N ALA A 93 17.94 -27.46 24.67
CA ALA A 93 17.11 -27.44 23.47
C ALA A 93 16.07 -26.30 23.55
N GLY A 94 15.37 -26.17 24.68
CA GLY A 94 14.43 -25.07 24.91
C GLY A 94 15.07 -23.69 24.86
N LEU A 95 16.24 -23.53 25.50
CA LEU A 95 16.96 -22.25 25.51
C LEU A 95 17.47 -21.89 24.10
N ARG A 96 17.91 -22.88 23.32
CA ARG A 96 18.28 -22.69 21.91
C ARG A 96 17.09 -22.24 21.05
N GLY A 97 15.92 -22.87 21.19
CA GLY A 97 14.70 -22.44 20.49
C GLY A 97 14.34 -21.00 20.82
N LEU A 98 14.42 -20.62 22.10
CA LEU A 98 14.21 -19.25 22.54
C LEU A 98 15.21 -18.27 21.91
N CYS A 99 16.48 -18.64 21.85
CA CYS A 99 17.54 -17.83 21.26
C CYS A 99 17.44 -17.67 19.74
N GLN A 100 16.81 -18.62 19.03
CA GLN A 100 16.54 -18.49 17.60
C GLN A 100 15.42 -17.49 17.31
N LEU A 101 14.38 -17.43 18.15
CA LEU A 101 13.32 -16.43 18.03
C LEU A 101 13.75 -15.06 18.56
N TYR A 102 14.51 -15.04 19.66
CA TYR A 102 14.87 -13.83 20.41
C TYR A 102 16.37 -13.81 20.77
N PRO A 103 17.27 -13.52 19.80
CA PRO A 103 18.72 -13.61 19.99
C PRO A 103 19.30 -12.60 20.99
N GLY A 104 18.54 -11.56 21.34
CA GLY A 104 18.95 -10.52 22.31
C GLY A 104 18.41 -10.71 23.73
N HIS A 105 17.62 -11.75 23.99
CA HIS A 105 16.91 -11.88 25.27
C HIS A 105 17.80 -12.40 26.40
N ASP A 106 18.78 -13.25 26.10
CA ASP A 106 19.69 -13.84 27.09
C ASP A 106 21.15 -13.73 26.61
N PRO A 107 22.10 -13.29 27.47
CA PRO A 107 23.53 -13.31 27.13
C PRO A 107 24.06 -14.70 26.73
N ARG A 108 23.43 -15.78 27.21
CA ARG A 108 23.76 -17.18 26.86
C ARG A 108 23.44 -17.53 25.40
N CYS A 109 22.58 -16.75 24.74
CA CYS A 109 22.22 -17.00 23.34
C CYS A 109 23.39 -16.92 22.37
N ARG A 110 24.39 -16.04 22.62
CA ARG A 110 25.57 -15.95 21.76
C ARG A 110 26.38 -17.24 21.71
N VAL A 111 26.46 -17.95 22.84
CA VAL A 111 27.26 -19.18 22.98
C VAL A 111 26.55 -20.39 22.37
N LEU A 112 25.23 -20.43 22.46
CA LEU A 112 24.39 -21.53 21.94
C LEU A 112 24.18 -21.47 20.42
N ILE A 113 24.20 -20.27 19.84
CA ILE A 113 24.15 -20.08 18.37
C ILE A 113 25.49 -20.47 17.73
N SER A 114 26.63 -20.25 18.41
CA SER A 114 27.96 -20.55 17.88
C SER A 114 28.36 -22.04 17.92
N ASN A 115 27.68 -22.88 18.69
CA ASN A 115 27.99 -24.31 18.83
C ASN A 115 26.76 -25.18 18.50
N PRO A 116 26.35 -25.31 17.23
CA PRO A 116 25.25 -26.20 16.84
C PRO A 116 25.52 -27.64 17.32
N PRO A 117 24.48 -28.42 17.68
CA PRO A 117 24.70 -29.81 18.04
C PRO A 117 25.14 -30.56 16.78
N ALA A 118 26.01 -31.56 16.95
CA ALA A 118 26.29 -32.48 15.85
C ALA A 118 24.95 -33.12 15.43
N VAL A 119 24.65 -33.00 14.14
CA VAL A 119 23.51 -33.69 13.54
C VAL A 119 24.06 -35.02 13.09
N ASP A 120 23.70 -36.07 13.82
CA ASP A 120 24.05 -37.46 13.52
C ASP A 120 23.02 -38.06 12.55
#